data_AF-A0A848Y9H5-F1
#
_entry.id   AF-A0A848Y9H5-F1
#
_cell.length_a   1.000
_cell.length_b   1.000
_cell.length_c   1.000
_cell.angle_alpha   90.00
_cell.angle_beta   90.00
_cell.angle_gamma   90.00
#
_symmetry.space_group_name_H-M   'P 1'
#
loop_
_entity.id
_entity.type
_entity.pdbx_description
1 polymer ?
#
loop_
_entity_poly.entity_id
_entity_poly.type
_entity_poly.pdbx_seq_one_letter_code
_entity_poly.pdbx_strand_id
1 'polypeptide(L)' 'GAADPQNNVLKNAPHTQDLLVEEWDRPYSKKQAFFPLPFVQADKYWPPVGRVDNVAGDRNLVCSCPPLEEYLDAAE' A
#
# COMPACT_ATOMS: atom_id res chain seq x y z
N GLY A 1 -18.05 7.50 13.14
CA GLY A 1 -17.91 6.05 13.41
C GLY A 1 -17.04 5.86 14.64
N ALA A 2 -16.76 4.61 15.02
CA ALA A 2 -15.92 4.32 16.20
C ALA A 2 -14.40 4.42 15.91
N ALA A 3 -13.98 4.28 14.65
CA ALA A 3 -12.58 4.43 14.25
C ALA A 3 -12.21 5.91 14.03
N ASP A 4 -10.93 6.22 14.21
CA ASP A 4 -10.35 7.54 13.92
C ASP A 4 -10.65 7.93 12.45
N PRO A 5 -11.09 9.18 12.18
CA PRO A 5 -11.49 9.60 10.83
C PRO A 5 -10.32 9.68 9.81
N GLN A 6 -9.09 9.86 10.29
CA GLN A 6 -7.89 10.02 9.46
C GLN A 6 -6.98 8.79 9.49
N ASN A 7 -6.86 8.10 10.62
CA ASN A 7 -5.99 6.95 10.78
C ASN A 7 -6.78 5.65 10.98
N ASN A 8 -7.21 5.04 9.88
CA ASN A 8 -8.02 3.82 9.90
C ASN A 8 -7.73 2.91 8.71
N VAL A 9 -8.25 1.68 8.78
CA VAL A 9 -8.05 0.64 7.75
C VAL A 9 -8.45 1.10 6.34
N LEU A 10 -9.47 1.94 6.18
CA LEU A 10 -9.91 2.43 4.87
C LEU A 10 -8.99 3.55 4.36
N LYS A 11 -8.65 4.51 5.22
CA LYS A 11 -7.80 5.64 4.87
C LYS A 11 -6.35 5.24 4.59
N ASN A 12 -5.89 4.13 5.14
CA ASN A 12 -4.53 3.64 4.93
C ASN A 12 -4.44 2.44 3.96
N ALA A 13 -5.54 2.04 3.33
CA ALA A 13 -5.53 1.02 2.29
C ALA A 13 -4.98 1.58 0.95
N PRO A 14 -4.33 0.75 0.11
CA PRO A 14 -4.00 -0.65 0.32
C PRO A 14 -2.81 -0.87 1.27
N HIS A 15 -2.73 -2.06 1.88
CA HIS A 15 -1.62 -2.47 2.74
C HIS A 15 -0.69 -3.43 2.00
N THR A 16 0.52 -2.97 1.70
CA THR A 16 1.57 -3.68 0.98
C THR A 16 2.35 -4.64 1.89
N GLN A 17 3.08 -5.59 1.30
CA GLN A 17 3.73 -6.67 2.05
C GLN A 17 4.90 -6.22 2.94
N ASP A 18 5.61 -5.15 2.56
CA ASP A 18 6.71 -4.53 3.31
C ASP A 18 6.26 -4.11 4.72
N LEU A 19 5.02 -3.64 4.87
CA LEU A 19 4.45 -3.26 6.17
C LEU A 19 4.32 -4.44 7.17
N LEU A 20 4.55 -5.68 6.75
CA LEU A 20 4.65 -6.82 7.66
C LEU A 20 5.90 -6.75 8.54
N VAL A 21 7.02 -6.28 8.00
CA VAL A 21 8.32 -6.22 8.71
C VAL A 21 8.56 -4.90 9.42
N GLU A 22 7.84 -3.84 9.01
CA GLU A 22 7.92 -2.52 9.63
C GLU A 22 7.31 -2.45 11.04
N GLU A 23 7.75 -1.46 11.80
CA GLU A 23 7.11 -1.06 13.06
C GLU A 23 5.65 -0.65 12.80
N TRP A 24 4.78 -0.87 13.80
CA TRP A 24 3.34 -0.70 13.63
C TRP A 24 2.75 0.26 14.65
N ASP A 25 2.50 1.48 14.18
CA ASP A 25 2.03 2.64 14.94
C ASP A 25 0.53 2.94 14.74
N ARG A 26 -0.20 2.04 14.08
CA ARG A 26 -1.58 2.25 13.66
C ARG A 26 -2.59 1.79 14.73
N PRO A 27 -3.73 2.48 14.92
CA PRO A 27 -4.72 2.18 15.97
C PRO A 27 -5.61 0.97 15.65
N TYR A 28 -5.13 0.07 14.80
CA TYR A 28 -5.77 -1.18 14.39
C TYR A 28 -4.68 -2.21 14.11
N SER A 29 -4.98 -3.50 14.23
CA SER A 29 -3.97 -4.56 14.11
C SER A 29 -3.51 -4.81 12.68
N LYS A 30 -2.29 -5.36 12.53
CA LYS A 30 -1.82 -5.96 11.26
C LYS A 30 -2.81 -7.00 10.71
N LYS A 31 -3.46 -7.79 11.58
CA LYS A 31 -4.49 -8.75 11.16
C LYS A 31 -5.69 -8.07 10.48
N GLN A 32 -6.19 -6.96 11.05
CA GLN A 32 -7.28 -6.18 10.44
C GLN A 32 -6.87 -5.58 9.08
N ALA A 33 -5.59 -5.23 8.90
CA ALA A 33 -5.06 -4.70 7.65
C ALA A 33 -4.90 -5.78 6.57
N PHE A 34 -4.21 -6.87 6.90
CA PHE A 34 -3.79 -7.88 5.91
C PHE A 34 -4.78 -9.02 5.72
N PHE A 35 -5.50 -9.40 6.77
CA PHE A 35 -6.36 -10.59 6.83
C PHE A 35 -7.72 -10.28 7.47
N PRO A 36 -8.51 -9.34 6.89
CA PRO A 36 -9.78 -8.91 7.49
C PRO A 36 -10.85 -10.00 7.51
N LEU A 37 -10.74 -11.03 6.66
CA LEU A 37 -11.69 -12.12 6.53
C LEU A 37 -10.95 -13.46 6.35
N PRO A 38 -11.50 -14.60 6.82
CA PRO A 38 -10.82 -15.91 6.76
C PRO A 38 -10.39 -16.33 5.35
N PHE A 39 -11.21 -16.04 4.33
CA PHE A 39 -10.87 -16.42 2.96
C PHE A 39 -9.68 -15.63 2.39
N VAL A 40 -9.45 -14.40 2.86
CA VAL A 40 -8.28 -13.59 2.45
C VAL A 40 -6.98 -14.17 3.01
N GLN A 41 -7.05 -14.92 4.11
CA GLN A 41 -5.90 -15.62 4.67
C GLN A 41 -5.58 -16.91 3.90
N ALA A 42 -6.61 -17.61 3.40
CA ALA A 42 -6.43 -18.84 2.63
C ALA A 42 -5.82 -18.58 1.25
N ASP A 43 -6.22 -17.47 0.61
CA ASP A 43 -5.70 -17.05 -0.68
C ASP A 43 -5.46 -15.53 -0.67
N LYS A 44 -4.19 -15.16 -0.44
CA LYS A 44 -3.79 -13.76 -0.23
C LYS A 44 -3.16 -13.19 -1.49
N TYR A 45 -3.88 -12.27 -2.14
CA TYR A 45 -3.28 -11.35 -3.09
C TYR A 45 -2.65 -10.15 -2.36
N TRP A 46 -1.42 -9.80 -2.74
CA TRP A 46 -0.69 -8.66 -2.20
C TRP A 46 -0.79 -7.46 -3.14
N PRO A 47 -1.25 -6.30 -2.65
CA PRO A 47 -1.10 -5.05 -3.39
C PRO A 47 0.41 -4.80 -3.63
N PRO A 48 0.85 -4.63 -4.89
CA PRO A 48 2.27 -4.45 -5.19
C PRO A 48 2.79 -3.07 -4.79
N VAL A 49 1.90 -2.08 -4.67
CA VAL A 49 2.22 -0.70 -4.30
C VAL A 49 1.16 -0.13 -3.36
N GLY A 50 1.53 0.95 -2.66
CA GLY A 50 0.63 1.73 -1.81
C GLY A 50 -0.42 2.50 -2.61
N ARG A 51 -1.12 3.43 -1.94
CA ARG A 51 -2.09 4.30 -2.61
C ARG A 51 -1.39 5.20 -3.63
N VAL A 52 -1.89 5.20 -4.86
CA VAL A 52 -1.41 6.06 -5.94
C VAL A 52 -1.66 7.54 -5.61
N ASP A 53 -0.64 8.38 -5.83
CA ASP A 53 -0.79 9.84 -5.84
C ASP A 53 -1.17 10.31 -7.26
N ASN A 54 -2.47 10.53 -7.45
CA ASN A 54 -3.00 10.95 -8.74
C ASN A 54 -2.54 12.37 -9.13
N VAL A 55 -2.48 13.29 -8.17
CA VAL A 55 -2.17 14.71 -8.46
C VAL A 55 -0.71 14.88 -8.85
N ALA A 56 0.19 14.10 -8.23
CA ALA A 56 1.59 14.07 -8.64
C ALA A 56 1.74 13.63 -10.10
N GLY A 57 1.01 12.59 -10.53
CA GLY A 57 1.01 12.12 -11.92
C GLY A 57 0.46 13.15 -12.90
N ASP A 58 -0.67 13.78 -12.58
CA ASP A 58 -1.28 14.82 -13.44
C ASP A 58 -0.37 16.04 -13.63
N ARG A 59 0.45 16.38 -12.61
CA ARG A 59 1.40 17.49 -12.66
C ARG A 59 2.71 17.15 -13.36
N ASN A 60 3.09 15.86 -13.42
CA ASN A 60 4.35 15.38 -13.99
C ASN A 60 4.06 14.27 -15.00
N LEU A 61 3.50 14.66 -16.15
CA LEU A 61 3.01 13.71 -17.14
C LEU A 61 4.15 12.92 -17.80
N VAL A 62 4.27 11.64 -17.45
CA VAL A 62 5.17 10.67 -18.09
C VAL A 62 4.32 9.54 -18.69
N CYS A 63 4.22 9.52 -20.02
CA CYS A 63 3.38 8.57 -20.76
C CYS A 63 4.17 7.57 -21.62
N SER A 64 5.49 7.55 -21.47
CA SER A 64 6.38 6.54 -22.04
C SER A 64 7.12 5.84 -20.91
N CYS A 65 7.64 4.64 -21.15
CA CYS A 65 8.49 4.00 -20.16
C CYS A 65 9.69 4.91 -19.84
N PRO A 66 10.06 5.07 -18.55
CA PRO A 66 11.32 5.70 -18.18
C PRO A 66 12.52 4.93 -18.77
N PRO A 67 13.70 5.57 -18.83
CA PRO A 67 14.96 4.90 -19.17
C PRO A 67 15.18 3.63 -18.36
N LEU A 68 15.87 2.64 -18.94
CA LEU A 68 16.05 1.33 -18.30
C LEU A 68 16.87 1.44 -17.01
N GLU A 69 17.78 2.42 -16.96
CA GLU A 69 18.62 2.72 -15.82
C GLU A 69 17.79 2.99 -14.55
N GLU A 70 16.63 3.64 -14.67
CA GLU A 70 15.75 3.93 -13.52
C GLU A 70 15.13 2.68 -12.91
N TYR A 71 15.02 1.58 -13.68
CA TYR A 71 14.52 0.31 -13.15
C TYR A 71 15.59 -0.50 -12.40
N LEU A 72 16.88 -0.26 -12.69
CA LEU A 72 17.97 -0.97 -12.03
C LEU A 72 18.09 -0.52 -10.57
N ASP A 73 17.95 0.77 -10.31
CA ASP A 73 17.99 1.34 -8.96
C ASP A 73 16.82 0.87 -8.08
N ALA A 74 15.66 0.55 -8.68
CA ALA A 74 14.49 0.07 -7.95
C ALA A 74 14.54 -1.44 -7.59
N ALA A 75 15.52 -2.18 -8.13
CA ALA A 75 15.69 -3.61 -7.92
C ALA A 75 16.77 -3.95 -6.87
N GLU A 76 17.52 -2.95 -6.40
CA GLU A 76 18.41 -3.03 -5.22
C GLU A 76 17.65 -2.74 -3.91
#